data_AF-A0A3D3NW56-F1
#
_entry.id   AF-A0A3D3NW56-F1
#
_cell.length_a   1.000
_cell.length_b   1.000
_cell.length_c   1.000
_cell.angle_alpha   90.00
_cell.angle_beta   90.00
_cell.angle_gamma   90.00
#
_symmetry.space_group_name_H-M   'P 1'
#
loop_
_entity.id
_entity.type
_entity.pdbx_description
1 polymer ?
#
loop_
_entity_poly.entity_id
_entity_poly.type
_entity_poly.pdbx_seq_one_letter_code
_entity_poly.pdbx_strand_id
1 'polypeptide(L)' 'MTDELVNVLSGGQTLEFNALFKLVYDNLKLKNAVSGGEEMLRLRSYEKLQGLVSRGLCAKVGKTYRGLEGLRA' A
#
# COMPACT_ATOMS: atom_id res chain seq x y z
N MET A 1 -5.69 -3.34 -6.49
CA MET A 1 -4.70 -3.54 -5.41
C MET A 1 -3.69 -2.40 -5.37
N THR A 2 -2.92 -2.17 -6.45
CA THR A 2 -2.01 -1.02 -6.53
C THR A 2 -2.74 0.29 -6.29
N ASP A 3 -3.90 0.48 -6.91
CA ASP A 3 -4.75 1.67 -6.74
C ASP A 3 -5.13 1.92 -5.28
N GLU A 4 -5.47 0.87 -4.54
CA GLU A 4 -5.84 1.01 -3.13
C GLU A 4 -4.62 1.38 -2.26
N LEU A 5 -3.48 0.79 -2.59
CA LEU A 5 -2.19 1.08 -1.93
C LEU A 5 -1.78 2.54 -2.17
N VAL A 6 -1.97 3.02 -3.40
CA VAL A 6 -1.78 4.41 -3.79
C VAL A 6 -2.78 5.33 -3.09
N ASN A 7 -4.06 4.98 -3.06
CA ASN A 7 -5.13 5.73 -2.41
C ASN A 7 -4.84 5.95 -0.91
N VAL A 8 -4.47 4.89 -0.19
CA VAL A 8 -4.11 4.96 1.24
C VAL A 8 -2.85 5.82 1.46
N LEU A 9 -1.84 5.70 0.60
CA LEU A 9 -0.60 6.47 0.71
C LEU A 9 -0.74 7.93 0.24
N SER A 10 -1.67 8.21 -0.69
CA SER A 10 -1.94 9.54 -1.24
C SER A 10 -2.50 10.50 -0.18
N GLY A 11 -2.97 9.99 0.96
CA GLY A 11 -3.30 10.79 2.13
C GLY A 11 -2.11 11.50 2.78
N GLY A 12 -0.88 11.28 2.29
CA GLY A 12 0.35 11.93 2.78
C GLY A 12 0.79 11.48 4.18
N GLN A 13 0.06 10.54 4.78
CA GLN A 13 0.31 9.99 6.09
C GLN A 13 1.47 8.98 6.05
N THR A 14 2.25 8.98 7.12
CA THR A 14 3.30 8.00 7.35
C THR A 14 2.72 6.81 8.11
N LEU A 15 2.59 5.67 7.43
CA LEU A 15 1.95 4.47 7.98
C LEU A 15 2.94 3.32 8.04
N GLU A 16 2.88 2.52 9.10
CA GLU A 16 3.59 1.25 9.14
C GLU A 16 3.01 0.26 8.13
N PHE A 17 3.83 -0.66 7.63
CA PHE A 17 3.38 -1.68 6.66
C PHE A 17 2.14 -2.42 7.14
N ASN A 18 2.08 -2.77 8.43
CA ASN A 18 0.98 -3.55 8.97
C ASN A 18 -0.34 -2.75 8.98
N ALA A 19 -0.28 -1.47 9.33
CA ALA A 19 -1.43 -0.56 9.30
C ALA A 19 -1.89 -0.30 7.85
N LEU A 20 -0.94 -0.01 6.97
CA LEU A 20 -1.20 0.21 5.54
C LEU A 20 -1.83 -1.02 4.89
N PHE A 21 -1.26 -2.21 5.15
CA PHE A 21 -1.80 -3.46 4.62
C PHE A 21 -3.22 -3.71 5.12
N LYS A 22 -3.47 -3.48 6.41
CA LYS A 22 -4.80 -3.63 7.00
C LYS A 22 -5.84 -2.72 6.35
N LEU A 23 -5.50 -1.45 6.10
CA LEU A 23 -6.37 -0.51 5.38
C LEU A 23 -6.66 -0.96 3.95
N VAL A 24 -5.62 -1.35 3.21
CA VAL A 24 -5.75 -1.84 1.84
C VAL A 24 -6.60 -3.11 1.80
N TYR A 25 -6.34 -4.03 2.72
CA TYR A 25 -7.06 -5.30 2.83
C TYR A 25 -8.54 -5.08 3.15
N ASP A 26 -8.84 -4.22 4.12
CA ASP A 26 -10.22 -3.87 4.49
C ASP A 26 -10.98 -3.27 3.31
N ASN A 27 -10.37 -2.31 2.61
CA ASN A 27 -10.95 -1.72 1.39
C ASN A 27 -11.16 -2.75 0.27
N LEU A 28 -10.20 -3.65 0.03
CA LEU A 28 -10.36 -4.72 -0.95
C LEU A 28 -11.49 -5.68 -0.54
N LYS A 29 -11.66 -5.95 0.76
CA LYS A 29 -12.74 -6.78 1.30
C LYS A 29 -14.09 -6.14 1.05
N LEU A 30 -14.22 -4.83 1.33
CA LEU A 30 -15.42 -4.04 1.04
C LEU A 30 -15.76 -4.06 -0.45
N LYS A 31 -14.74 -3.99 -1.31
CA LYS A 31 -14.89 -4.03 -2.78
C LYS A 31 -15.05 -5.44 -3.35
N ASN A 32 -15.10 -6.49 -2.52
CA ASN A 32 -15.09 -7.90 -2.94
C ASN A 32 -13.94 -8.23 -3.93
N ALA A 33 -12.82 -7.50 -3.84
CA ALA A 33 -11.66 -7.59 -4.72
C ALA A 33 -10.50 -8.41 -4.11
N VAL A 34 -10.78 -9.13 -3.02
CA VAL A 34 -9.84 -10.06 -2.37
C VAL A 34 -9.82 -11.37 -3.17
N SER A 35 -8.75 -11.60 -3.91
CA SER A 35 -8.50 -12.84 -4.64
C SER A 35 -7.24 -13.51 -4.11
N GLY A 36 -7.42 -14.48 -3.22
CA GLY A 36 -6.34 -15.22 -2.54
C GLY A 36 -6.31 -14.97 -1.02
N GLY A 37 -5.68 -15.89 -0.29
CA GLY A 37 -5.52 -15.78 1.16
C GLY A 37 -4.71 -14.54 1.57
N GLU A 38 -4.87 -14.13 2.82
CA GLU A 38 -4.28 -12.91 3.39
C GLU A 38 -2.75 -12.85 3.20
N GLU A 39 -2.07 -13.99 3.33
CA GLU A 39 -0.63 -14.15 3.14
C GLU A 39 -0.18 -13.76 1.72
N MET A 40 -0.96 -14.15 0.71
CA MET A 40 -0.64 -13.92 -0.70
C MET A 40 -0.85 -12.45 -1.08
N LEU A 41 -1.90 -11.83 -0.53
CA LEU A 41 -2.12 -10.39 -0.63
C LEU A 41 -1.02 -9.60 0.08
N ARG A 42 -0.51 -10.09 1.20
CA ARG A 42 0.58 -9.44 1.94
C ARG A 42 1.85 -9.41 1.11
N LEU A 43 2.23 -10.53 0.50
CA LEU A 43 3.40 -10.62 -0.39
C LEU A 43 3.25 -9.67 -1.59
N ARG A 44 2.10 -9.69 -2.27
CA ARG A 44 1.86 -8.80 -3.42
C ARG A 44 1.85 -7.31 -3.03
N SER A 45 1.38 -6.99 -1.82
CA SER A 45 1.37 -5.60 -1.31
C SER A 45 2.80 -5.12 -1.13
N TYR A 46 3.65 -5.97 -0.55
CA TYR A 46 5.05 -5.68 -0.33
C TYR A 46 5.79 -5.46 -1.65
N GLU A 47 5.59 -6.34 -2.65
CA GLU A 47 6.20 -6.17 -3.98
C GLU A 47 5.79 -4.86 -4.65
N LYS A 48 4.49 -4.53 -4.62
CA LYS A 48 4.01 -3.26 -5.20
C LYS A 48 4.54 -2.05 -4.45
N LEU A 49 4.58 -2.12 -3.12
CA LEU A 49 5.13 -1.07 -2.28
C LEU A 49 6.63 -0.85 -2.56
N GLN A 50 7.41 -1.92 -2.69
CA GLN A 50 8.82 -1.82 -3.12
C GLN A 50 8.97 -1.18 -4.50
N GLY A 51 8.10 -1.53 -5.45
CA GLY A 51 8.08 -0.89 -6.77
C GLY A 51 7.79 0.61 -6.69
N LEU A 52 6.87 1.04 -5.83
CA LEU A 52 6.59 2.47 -5.59
C LEU A 52 7.79 3.19 -4.97
N VAL A 53 8.46 2.56 -4.01
CA VAL A 53 9.68 3.10 -3.40
C VAL A 53 10.80 3.24 -4.42
N SER A 54 11.04 2.20 -5.23
CA SER A 54 12.07 2.21 -6.27
C SER A 54 11.81 3.26 -7.35
N ARG A 55 10.54 3.63 -7.60
CA ARG A 55 10.14 4.67 -8.56
C ARG A 55 10.18 6.08 -7.97
N GLY A 56 10.49 6.23 -6.68
CA GLY A 56 10.45 7.53 -6.00
C GLY A 56 9.04 8.07 -5.77
N LEU A 57 8.02 7.19 -5.74
CA LEU A 57 6.63 7.56 -5.47
C LEU A 57 6.26 7.38 -3.98
N CYS A 58 7.00 6.54 -3.27
CA CYS A 58 6.83 6.31 -1.84
C CYS A 58 8.18 6.42 -1.14
N ALA A 59 8.23 7.12 -0.01
CA ALA A 59 9.39 7.08 0.87
C ALA A 59 9.21 5.95 1.90
N LYS A 60 10.25 5.14 2.10
CA LYS A 60 10.32 4.16 3.19
C LYS A 60 11.30 4.67 4.23
N VAL A 61 10.85 4.79 5.49
CA VAL A 61 11.68 5.19 6.62
C VAL A 61 11.59 4.10 7.69
N GLY A 62 12.58 3.20 7.72
CA GLY A 62 12.56 2.04 8.61
C GLY A 62 11.38 1.10 8.31
N LYS A 63 10.39 1.07 9.20
CA LYS A 63 9.17 0.24 9.09
C LYS A 63 7.95 1.02 8.57
N THR A 64 8.09 2.31 8.33
CA THR A 64 7.01 3.19 7.85
C THR A 64 7.17 3.55 6.39
N TYR A 65 6.04 3.86 5.77
CA TYR A 65 5.90 4.20 4.36
C TYR A 65 5.05 5.46 4.25
N ARG A 66 5.46 6.37 3.38
CA ARG A 66 4.78 7.65 3.15
C ARG A 66 4.67 7.90 1.65
N GLY A 67 3.48 8.26 1.18
CA GLY A 67 3.28 8.72 -0.19
C GLY A 67 3.99 10.05 -0.42
N LEU A 68 4.68 10.17 -1.55
CA LEU A 68 5.30 11.42 -2.00
C LEU A 68 4.34 12.17 -2.92
N GLU A 69 4.59 13.46 -3.18
CA GLU A 69 3.70 14.29 -4.03
C GLU A 69 3.54 13.77 -5.47
N GLY A 70 4.46 12.92 -5.94
CA GLY A 70 4.34 12.23 -7.23
C GLY A 70 3.30 11.09 -7.25
N LEU A 71 2.82 10.67 -6.08
CA LEU A 71 1.85 9.60 -5.91
C LEU A 71 0.43 10.17 -6.02
N ARG A 72 -0.10 10.26 -7.24
CA ARG A 72 -1.51 10.62 -7.48
C ARG A 72 -2.37 9.36 -7.58
N ALA A 73 -3.46 9.34 -6.82
CA ALA A 73 -4.55 8.37 -6.93
C ALA A 73 -5.54 8.76 -8.03
#